data_AF-A0A415SAG2-F1
#
_entry.id   AF-A0A415SAG2-F1
#
_cell.length_a   1.000
_cell.length_b   1.000
_cell.length_c   1.000
_cell.angle_alpha   90.00
_cell.angle_beta   90.00
_cell.angle_gamma   90.00
#
_symmetry.space_group_name_H-M   'P 1'
#
loop_
_entity.id
_entity.type
_entity.pdbx_description
1 polymer ?
#
loop_
_entity_poly.entity_id
_entity_poly.type
_entity_poly.pdbx_seq_one_letter_code
_entity_poly.pdbx_strand_id
1 'polypeptide(L)'
;MNKFTALGASEVTKNIIFQGEMHKKFFLLYLPECRNEDVYHQALIYCLGISRDTREHVEEIYDFETGCVKTECMSAGWQTSGSLKIIRMAFNLYCNGTPTVYEKET
;
A
#
# COMPACT_ATOMS: atom_id res chain seq x y z
N MET A 1 13.41 15.39 10.75
CA MET A 1 13.13 14.77 9.45
C MET A 1 12.20 15.70 8.68
N ASN A 2 12.65 16.25 7.55
CA ASN A 2 11.85 17.16 6.73
C ASN A 2 10.76 16.35 6.04
N LYS A 3 9.61 16.24 6.72
CA LYS A 3 8.35 15.78 6.14
C LYS A 3 8.03 16.73 4.99
N PHE A 4 8.11 16.22 3.76
CA PHE A 4 7.71 16.82 2.49
C PHE A 4 7.16 18.26 2.60
N THR A 5 7.94 19.24 2.14
CA THR A 5 7.39 20.59 1.90
C THR A 5 6.25 20.46 0.89
N ALA A 6 5.20 21.28 1.04
CA ALA A 6 3.97 21.20 0.23
C ALA A 6 4.21 21.19 -1.30
N LEU A 7 5.36 21.71 -1.75
CA LEU A 7 5.82 21.70 -3.14
C LEU A 7 6.19 20.29 -3.66
N GLY A 8 6.88 19.46 -2.86
CA GLY A 8 7.29 18.12 -3.28
C GLY A 8 6.11 17.14 -3.41
N ALA A 9 5.15 17.23 -2.48
CA ALA A 9 3.90 16.47 -2.55
C ALA A 9 3.05 16.82 -3.79
N SER A 10 3.16 18.06 -4.29
CA SER A 10 2.45 18.55 -5.46
C SER A 10 2.92 17.90 -6.77
N GLU A 11 4.24 17.72 -6.94
CA GLU A 11 4.82 17.11 -8.15
C GLU A 11 4.47 15.61 -8.26
N VAL A 12 4.66 14.83 -7.18
CA VAL A 12 4.38 13.38 -7.16
C VAL A 12 2.90 13.08 -7.42
N THR A 13 1.99 13.96 -6.98
CA THR A 13 0.54 13.74 -7.10
C THR A 13 -0.11 14.41 -8.30
N LYS A 14 0.64 15.15 -9.12
CA LYS A 14 0.11 16.04 -10.17
C LYS A 14 -0.82 15.37 -11.17
N ASN A 15 -0.59 14.10 -11.47
CA ASN A 15 -1.37 13.31 -12.45
C ASN A 15 -2.10 12.11 -11.83
N ILE A 16 -2.18 12.04 -10.49
CA ILE A 16 -2.83 10.93 -9.80
C ILE A 16 -4.25 11.34 -9.43
N ILE A 17 -5.24 10.55 -9.86
CA ILE A 17 -6.64 10.73 -9.48
C ILE A 17 -6.90 9.91 -8.22
N PHE A 18 -7.23 10.58 -7.11
CA PHE A 18 -7.57 9.90 -5.87
C PHE A 18 -9.09 9.75 -5.73
N GLN A 19 -9.52 8.62 -5.15
CA GLN A 19 -10.93 8.35 -4.86
C GLN A 19 -11.56 9.36 -3.88
N GLY A 20 -10.74 9.96 -3.02
CA GLY A 20 -11.16 11.00 -2.09
C GLY A 20 -10.00 11.55 -1.27
N GLU A 21 -10.28 12.54 -0.42
CA GLU A 21 -9.25 13.20 0.40
C GLU A 21 -8.49 12.22 1.29
N MET A 22 -9.18 11.25 1.86
CA MET A 22 -8.57 10.28 2.75
C MET A 22 -7.60 9.34 2.03
N HIS A 23 -7.90 8.99 0.78
CA HIS A 23 -6.98 8.23 -0.08
C HIS A 23 -5.73 9.08 -0.37
N LYS A 24 -5.88 10.35 -0.76
CA LYS A 24 -4.74 11.24 -1.00
C LYS A 24 -3.87 11.46 0.26
N LYS A 25 -4.50 11.70 1.41
CA LYS A 25 -3.80 11.89 2.70
C LYS A 25 -3.01 10.65 3.08
N PHE A 26 -3.61 9.47 2.94
CA PHE A 26 -2.92 8.21 3.19
C PHE A 26 -1.71 8.04 2.28
N PHE A 27 -1.87 8.28 0.97
CA PHE A 27 -0.78 8.14 0.00
C PHE A 27 0.42 9.03 0.33
N LEU A 28 0.17 10.31 0.61
CA LEU A 28 1.20 11.27 0.98
C LEU A 28 1.85 10.99 2.34
N LEU A 29 1.13 10.29 3.23
CA LEU A 29 1.64 9.95 4.56
C LEU A 29 2.55 8.71 4.53
N TYR A 30 2.16 7.66 3.79
CA TYR A 30 2.83 6.35 3.85
C TYR A 30 3.82 6.07 2.72
N LEU A 31 3.74 6.77 1.57
CA LEU A 31 4.75 6.61 0.53
C LEU A 31 6.16 6.99 1.03
N PRO A 32 6.36 8.09 1.77
CA PRO A 32 7.66 8.43 2.38
C PRO A 32 8.22 7.43 3.37
N GLU A 33 7.36 6.62 4.00
CA GLU A 33 7.76 5.62 4.99
C GLU A 33 8.26 4.34 4.31
N CYS A 34 8.08 4.21 2.99
CA CYS A 34 8.68 3.14 2.22
C CYS A 34 10.19 3.36 2.06
N ARG A 35 10.96 2.27 2.07
CA ARG A 35 12.42 2.31 1.84
C ARG A 35 12.84 3.02 0.54
N ASN A 36 11.98 3.00 -0.48
CA ASN A 36 12.15 3.63 -1.78
C ASN A 36 10.80 4.20 -2.25
N GLU A 37 10.82 5.30 -3.01
CA GLU A 37 9.63 5.91 -3.62
C GLU A 37 9.49 5.55 -5.12
N ASP A 38 9.80 4.30 -5.47
CA ASP A 38 9.69 3.80 -6.84
C ASP A 38 8.22 3.52 -7.24
N VAL A 39 8.02 3.16 -8.50
CA VAL A 39 6.70 2.89 -9.08
C VAL A 39 5.97 1.71 -8.40
N TYR A 40 6.69 0.77 -7.80
CA TYR A 40 6.10 -0.38 -7.11
C TYR A 40 5.53 0.03 -5.76
N HIS A 41 6.28 0.82 -4.98
CA HIS A 41 5.81 1.34 -3.70
C HIS A 41 4.67 2.35 -3.91
N GLN A 42 4.74 3.18 -4.95
CA GLN A 42 3.64 4.04 -5.35
C GLN A 42 2.37 3.23 -5.65
N ALA A 43 2.46 2.16 -6.45
CA ALA A 43 1.33 1.29 -6.75
C ALA A 43 0.76 0.62 -5.49
N LEU A 44 1.63 0.10 -4.62
CA LEU A 44 1.24 -0.53 -3.36
C LEU A 44 0.44 0.44 -2.48
N ILE A 45 1.03 1.59 -2.15
CA ILE A 45 0.43 2.57 -1.24
C ILE A 45 -0.84 3.19 -1.84
N TYR A 46 -0.86 3.41 -3.15
CA TYR A 46 -2.07 3.87 -3.84
C TYR A 46 -3.20 2.86 -3.70
N CYS A 47 -2.97 1.58 -3.99
CA CYS A 47 -4.01 0.55 -3.84
C CYS A 47 -4.50 0.45 -2.40
N LEU A 48 -3.60 0.39 -1.41
CA LEU A 48 -3.98 0.31 0.00
C LEU A 48 -4.72 1.56 0.50
N GLY A 49 -4.50 2.72 -0.12
CA GLY A 49 -5.21 3.95 0.20
C GLY A 49 -6.70 3.97 -0.20
N ILE A 50 -7.14 3.06 -1.08
CA ILE A 50 -8.51 3.07 -1.62
C ILE A 50 -9.56 2.68 -0.57
N SER A 51 -9.35 1.58 0.17
CA SER A 51 -10.32 1.12 1.18
C SER A 51 -10.03 1.73 2.55
N ARG A 52 -11.07 1.87 3.37
CA ARG A 52 -10.90 2.20 4.79
C ARG A 52 -10.20 1.06 5.52
N ASP A 53 -10.64 -0.18 5.31
CA ASP A 53 -10.12 -1.36 5.99
C ASP A 53 -8.61 -1.49 5.80
N THR A 54 -8.12 -1.30 4.56
CA THR A 54 -6.69 -1.42 4.24
C THR A 54 -5.86 -0.26 4.80
N ARG A 55 -6.45 0.93 4.97
CA ARG A 55 -5.78 2.07 5.60
C ARG A 55 -5.63 1.89 7.11
N GLU A 56 -6.65 1.35 7.76
CA GLU A 56 -6.65 1.12 9.22
C GLU A 56 -5.71 -0.03 9.62
N HIS A 57 -5.45 -0.98 8.72
CA HIS A 57 -4.63 -2.16 9.00
C HIS A 57 -3.35 -2.22 8.13
N VAL A 58 -2.83 -1.07 7.66
CA VAL A 58 -1.69 -1.05 6.73
C VAL A 58 -0.45 -1.74 7.29
N GLU A 59 -0.18 -1.61 8.59
CA GLU A 59 0.96 -2.26 9.26
C GLU A 59 0.81 -3.79 9.37
N GLU A 60 -0.41 -4.31 9.25
CA GLU A 60 -0.69 -5.74 9.14
C GLU A 60 -0.54 -6.25 7.70
N ILE A 61 -0.56 -5.35 6.70
CA ILE A 61 -0.48 -5.70 5.27
C ILE A 61 0.94 -5.56 4.74
N TYR A 62 1.69 -4.57 5.21
CA TYR A 62 3.02 -4.25 4.72
C TYR A 62 3.93 -3.84 5.87
N ASP A 63 5.13 -4.42 5.86
CA ASP A 63 6.20 -4.07 6.76
C ASP A 63 7.05 -2.96 6.15
N PHE A 64 6.95 -1.76 6.71
CA PHE A 64 7.72 -0.60 6.23
C PHE A 64 9.21 -0.67 6.60
N GLU A 65 9.58 -1.44 7.63
CA GLU A 65 10.96 -1.62 8.04
C GLU A 65 11.69 -2.59 7.10
N THR A 66 11.09 -3.76 6.83
CA THR A 66 11.71 -4.79 5.98
C THR A 66 11.41 -4.60 4.49
N GLY A 67 10.33 -3.89 4.16
CA GLY A 67 9.82 -3.76 2.80
C GLY A 67 9.12 -5.02 2.29
N CYS A 68 8.59 -5.85 3.19
CA CYS A 68 7.93 -7.10 2.87
C CYS A 68 6.41 -6.99 3.01
N VAL A 69 5.68 -7.66 2.13
CA VAL A 69 4.23 -7.85 2.29
C VAL A 69 3.96 -8.93 3.33
N LYS A 70 2.91 -8.75 4.12
CA LYS A 70 2.47 -9.65 5.18
C LYS A 70 1.26 -10.45 4.71
N THR A 71 1.50 -11.64 4.16
CA THR A 71 0.43 -12.43 3.51
C THR A 71 -0.60 -12.99 4.48
N GLU A 72 -0.25 -13.09 5.77
CA GLU A 72 -1.14 -13.46 6.87
C GLU A 72 -2.37 -12.55 6.99
N CYS A 73 -2.26 -11.28 6.54
CA CYS A 73 -3.39 -10.35 6.53
C CYS A 73 -4.57 -10.89 5.73
N MET A 74 -4.34 -11.75 4.72
CA MET A 74 -5.37 -12.34 3.87
C MET A 74 -6.36 -13.23 4.64
N SER A 75 -5.98 -13.69 5.84
CA SER A 75 -6.81 -14.47 6.75
C SER A 75 -7.30 -13.69 7.97
N ALA A 76 -6.98 -12.39 8.07
CA ALA A 76 -7.32 -11.58 9.23
C ALA A 76 -8.84 -11.36 9.37
N GLY A 77 -9.31 -11.30 10.62
CA GLY A 77 -10.75 -11.21 10.92
C GLY A 77 -11.45 -9.91 10.48
N TRP A 78 -10.69 -8.86 10.17
CA TRP A 78 -11.20 -7.59 9.66
C TRP A 78 -11.47 -7.59 8.15
N GLN A 79 -11.07 -8.64 7.43
CA GLN A 79 -11.15 -8.69 5.98
C GLN A 79 -12.60 -8.65 5.46
N THR A 80 -12.80 -7.86 4.41
CA THR A 80 -14.00 -7.85 3.57
C THR A 80 -13.67 -8.37 2.17
N SER A 81 -14.69 -8.71 1.38
CA SER A 81 -14.48 -9.08 -0.02
C SER A 81 -13.85 -7.95 -0.85
N GLY A 82 -14.06 -6.70 -0.43
CA GLY A 82 -13.47 -5.50 -1.04
C GLY A 82 -11.99 -5.34 -0.69
N SER A 83 -11.63 -5.43 0.59
CA SER A 83 -10.23 -5.32 1.02
C SER A 83 -9.36 -6.43 0.44
N LEU A 84 -9.85 -7.67 0.38
CA LEU A 84 -9.12 -8.79 -0.24
C LEU A 84 -8.78 -8.55 -1.72
N LYS A 85 -9.70 -7.94 -2.49
CA LYS A 85 -9.44 -7.60 -3.90
C LYS A 85 -8.38 -6.52 -4.03
N ILE A 86 -8.43 -5.50 -3.17
CA ILE A 86 -7.46 -4.41 -3.14
C ILE A 86 -6.07 -4.93 -2.77
N ILE A 87 -5.95 -5.76 -1.73
CA ILE A 87 -4.66 -6.31 -1.28
C ILE A 87 -4.05 -7.19 -2.37
N ARG A 88 -4.85 -8.05 -3.03
CA ARG A 88 -4.37 -8.85 -4.17
C ARG A 88 -3.83 -7.99 -5.31
N MET A 89 -4.53 -6.90 -5.65
CA MET A 89 -4.04 -5.97 -6.67
C MET A 89 -2.74 -5.29 -6.23
N ALA A 90 -2.69 -4.81 -4.98
CA ALA A 90 -1.54 -4.13 -4.40
C ALA A 90 -0.30 -5.05 -4.41
N PHE A 91 -0.46 -6.29 -3.95
CA PHE A 91 0.60 -7.29 -3.94
C PHE A 91 1.05 -7.66 -5.35
N ASN A 92 0.11 -7.86 -6.28
CA ASN A 92 0.45 -8.19 -7.66
C ASN A 92 1.30 -7.10 -8.33
N LEU A 93 0.91 -5.84 -8.14
CA LEU A 93 1.65 -4.69 -8.67
C LEU A 93 3.00 -4.52 -7.97
N TYR A 94 3.07 -4.70 -6.65
CA TYR A 94 4.30 -4.53 -5.88
C TYR A 94 5.34 -5.63 -6.15
N CYS A 95 4.90 -6.90 -6.14
CA CYS A 95 5.79 -8.06 -6.26
C CYS A 95 6.00 -8.53 -7.70
N ASN A 96 5.42 -7.83 -8.69
CA ASN A 96 5.44 -8.24 -10.10
C ASN A 96 4.91 -9.69 -10.30
N GLY A 97 3.86 -10.02 -9.56
CA GLY A 97 3.29 -11.36 -9.42
C GLY A 97 2.48 -11.46 -8.14
N THR A 98 1.51 -12.36 -8.05
CA THR A 98 0.67 -12.50 -6.85
C THR A 98 1.37 -13.38 -5.82
N PRO A 99 1.83 -12.85 -4.68
CA PRO A 99 2.32 -13.65 -3.56
C PRO A 99 1.15 -14.49 -3.04
N THR A 100 1.35 -15.79 -2.97
CA THR A 100 0.37 -16.73 -2.42
C THR A 100 0.86 -17.24 -1.07
N VAL A 101 -0.07 -17.49 -0.15
CA VAL A 101 0.22 -18.06 1.19
C VAL A 101 0.88 -19.45 1.12
N TYR A 102 0.91 -20.06 -0.07
CA TYR A 102 1.66 -21.28 -0.35
C TYR A 102 3.08 -20.92 -0.84
N GLU A 103 4.02 -20.73 0.08
CA GLU A 103 5.43 -20.93 -0.25
C GLU A 103 5.69 -22.44 -0.33
N LYS A 104 6.34 -22.89 -1.40
CA LYS A 104 6.70 -24.30 -1.63
C LYS A 104 7.50 -24.81 -0.43
N GLU A 105 7.04 -25.92 0.13
CA GLU A 105 7.92 -26.86 0.84
C GLU A 105 9.11 -27.17 -0.08
N THR A 106 10.32 -26.86 0.40
CA THR A 106 11.59 -27.37 -0.14
C THR A 106 12.29 -28.17 0.94
#